data_AF-A0A418ATZ6-F1
#
_entry.id   AF-A0A418ATZ6-F1
#
_cell.length_a   1.000
_cell.length_b   1.000
_cell.length_c   1.000
_cell.angle_alpha   90.00
_cell.angle_beta   90.00
_cell.angle_gamma   90.00
#
_symmetry.space_group_name_H-M   'P 1'
#
loop_
_entity.id
_entity.type
_entity.pdbx_description
1 polymer ?
#
loop_
_entity_poly.entity_id
_entity_poly.type
_entity_poly.pdbx_seq_one_letter_code
_entity_poly.pdbx_strand_id
1 'polypeptide(L)'
;MVYAWELTTLNLPSSMLVLWTAVQPERFSSHNASYSTLTAVKYAYVVDIRPTSWRLAKLLVRLLLCVLIARIAYTAYYIHVRHLVNQLKRLPLHGHALAVRYEIVVGEPTCLVLSHPIVCWLFVLDIAMSAEYVGLACLRVSQTSDVLHFALGMLYLSRTVWCAYTALTALNSIMSRFPRYMQWLPAPANTTLLALLSLVGGGGVVAVLAHNAPLIDSFTSIFSVVRACDATSQCTPSMDSSLAMSVYMVSCALLPFIVPVLRKMLGVVTGNTNLFAVRARVSSVASKMLSSRRMSSQRLGSGQALKSIEVFLTHP
;
A
#
# COMPACT_ATOMS: atom_id res chain seq x y z
N MET A 1 30.46 -9.46 20.07
CA MET A 1 30.79 -8.04 19.86
C MET A 1 29.50 -7.23 19.88
N VAL A 2 29.53 -5.97 20.33
CA VAL A 2 28.38 -5.07 20.37
C VAL A 2 28.68 -3.87 19.46
N TYR A 3 27.79 -3.58 18.52
CA TYR A 3 27.83 -2.42 17.64
C TYR A 3 26.63 -1.53 17.97
N ALA A 4 26.86 -0.23 18.12
CA ALA A 4 25.82 0.75 18.36
C ALA A 4 25.89 1.85 17.30
N TRP A 5 24.74 2.20 16.77
CA TRP A 5 24.57 3.23 15.74
C TRP A 5 23.47 4.19 16.18
N GLU A 6 23.76 5.48 16.10
CA GLU A 6 22.74 6.51 16.30
C GLU A 6 22.18 6.90 14.93
N LEU A 7 20.87 6.79 14.76
CA LEU A 7 20.21 7.25 13.56
C LEU A 7 19.69 8.65 13.80
N THR A 8 20.07 9.55 12.89
CA THR A 8 19.52 10.90 12.82
C THR A 8 18.53 11.01 11.66
N THR A 9 17.57 11.91 11.79
CA THR A 9 16.69 12.34 10.71
C THR A 9 16.82 13.84 10.58
N LEU A 10 17.34 14.34 9.45
CA LEU A 10 17.58 15.78 9.26
C LEU A 10 18.45 16.37 10.38
N ASN A 11 19.52 15.66 10.75
CA ASN A 11 20.45 16.02 11.84
C ASN A 11 19.85 16.10 13.25
N LEU A 12 18.61 15.64 13.46
CA LEU A 12 18.03 15.47 14.79
C LEU A 12 18.18 14.02 15.24
N PRO A 13 18.57 13.75 16.50
CA PRO A 13 18.62 12.38 17.04
C PRO A 13 17.23 11.77 16.93
N SER A 14 17.15 10.52 16.50
CA SER A 14 15.87 9.91 16.09
C SER A 14 15.68 8.52 16.64
N SER A 15 16.72 7.68 16.57
CA SER A 15 16.67 6.32 17.13
C SER A 15 18.08 5.77 17.34
N MET A 16 18.19 4.73 18.15
CA MET A 16 19.43 4.00 18.39
C MET A 16 19.25 2.54 17.96
N LEU A 17 20.15 2.05 17.13
CA LEU A 17 20.23 0.64 16.74
C LEU A 17 21.43 0.00 17.43
N VAL A 18 21.18 -1.01 18.25
CA VAL A 18 22.21 -1.80 18.93
C VAL A 18 22.17 -3.22 18.40
N LEU A 19 23.29 -3.74 17.93
CA LEU A 19 23.47 -5.08 17.39
C LEU A 19 24.49 -5.82 18.25
N TRP A 20 24.17 -7.04 18.67
CA TRP A 20 25.14 -7.89 19.35
C TRP A 20 25.01 -9.34 18.93
N THR A 21 26.15 -10.02 18.87
CA THR A 21 26.19 -11.47 18.62
C THR A 21 26.15 -12.21 19.94
N ALA A 22 25.25 -13.19 20.05
CA ALA A 22 25.19 -14.13 21.16
C ALA A 22 25.39 -15.55 20.62
N VAL A 23 26.37 -16.26 21.14
CA VAL A 23 26.53 -17.70 20.84
C VAL A 23 25.45 -18.43 21.63
N GLN A 24 24.53 -19.10 20.93
CA GLN A 24 23.47 -19.85 21.57
C GLN A 24 23.83 -21.34 21.53
N PRO A 25 24.02 -22.01 22.67
CA PRO A 25 24.22 -23.46 22.68
C PRO A 25 22.87 -24.14 22.44
N GLU A 26 22.73 -24.82 21.30
CA GLU A 26 21.62 -25.74 21.05
C GLU A 26 21.78 -26.98 21.94
N ARG A 27 20.76 -27.33 22.73
CA ARG A 27 20.64 -28.69 23.30
C ARG A 27 20.01 -29.58 22.22
N PHE A 28 20.84 -30.17 21.36
CA PHE A 28 20.38 -31.21 20.45
C PHE A 28 20.17 -32.52 21.24
N SER A 29 18.92 -33.00 21.31
CA SER A 29 18.63 -34.36 21.73
C SER A 29 18.70 -35.30 20.53
N SER A 30 19.33 -36.46 20.76
CA SER A 30 19.42 -37.68 19.95
C SER A 30 20.56 -37.79 18.92
N HIS A 31 21.54 -38.62 19.31
CA HIS A 31 22.34 -39.54 18.49
C HIS A 31 22.99 -39.02 17.20
N ASN A 32 23.90 -38.04 17.33
CA ASN A 32 25.18 -37.92 16.61
C ASN A 32 25.70 -36.50 16.84
N ALA A 33 26.59 -36.36 17.81
CA ALA A 33 27.06 -35.07 18.30
C ALA A 33 28.02 -34.40 17.30
N SER A 34 27.46 -33.71 16.31
CA SER A 34 28.17 -32.62 15.63
C SER A 34 27.68 -31.31 16.24
N TYR A 35 28.52 -30.67 17.04
CA TYR A 35 28.22 -29.37 17.65
C TYR A 35 28.32 -28.29 16.58
N SER A 36 27.21 -27.90 15.97
CA SER A 36 27.15 -26.66 15.18
C SER A 36 26.91 -25.48 16.13
N THR A 37 27.93 -24.63 16.30
CA THR A 37 27.76 -23.37 17.02
C THR A 37 26.94 -22.41 16.17
N LEU A 38 25.65 -22.27 16.46
CA LEU A 38 24.82 -21.24 15.86
C LEU A 38 25.08 -19.90 16.56
N THR A 39 25.63 -18.94 15.81
CA THR A 39 25.75 -17.55 16.25
C THR A 39 24.43 -16.84 15.99
N ALA A 40 23.67 -16.56 17.05
CA ALA A 40 22.46 -15.76 16.96
C ALA A 40 22.83 -14.27 16.97
N VAL A 41 22.37 -13.54 15.95
CA VAL A 41 22.52 -12.09 15.88
C VAL A 41 21.27 -11.46 16.50
N LYS A 42 21.44 -10.72 17.59
CA LYS A 42 20.37 -10.00 18.27
C LYS A 42 20.50 -8.51 18.00
N TYR A 43 19.37 -7.83 17.81
CA TYR A 43 19.34 -6.38 17.66
C TYR A 43 18.24 -5.77 18.52
N ALA A 44 18.48 -4.55 18.97
CA ALA A 44 17.51 -3.71 19.66
C ALA A 44 17.43 -2.37 18.93
N TYR A 45 16.24 -1.96 18.57
CA TYR A 45 15.98 -0.65 17.98
C TYR A 45 15.15 0.17 18.97
N VAL A 46 15.76 1.22 19.49
CA VAL A 46 15.16 2.11 20.48
C VAL A 46 14.83 3.44 19.79
N VAL A 47 13.55 3.80 19.75
CA VAL A 47 13.11 5.10 19.23
C VAL A 47 13.33 6.15 20.31
N ASP A 48 13.86 7.31 19.93
CA ASP A 48 14.07 8.40 20.87
C ASP A 48 12.72 8.96 21.37
N ILE A 49 12.65 9.28 22.68
CA ILE A 49 11.42 9.69 23.32
C ILE A 49 11.16 11.16 22.97
N ARG A 50 10.43 11.38 21.88
CA ARG A 50 9.99 12.72 21.47
C ARG A 50 9.15 13.40 22.56
N PRO A 51 9.24 14.74 22.69
CA PRO A 51 8.48 15.48 23.69
C PRO A 51 6.97 15.23 23.53
N THR A 52 6.25 15.27 24.65
CA THR A 52 4.79 15.05 24.69
C THR A 52 4.02 16.01 23.76
N SER A 53 4.52 17.25 23.60
CA SER A 53 3.98 18.23 22.66
C SER A 53 4.00 17.74 21.20
N TRP A 54 5.10 17.12 20.76
CA TRP A 54 5.21 16.56 19.41
C TRP A 54 4.25 15.41 19.18
N ARG A 55 4.09 14.54 20.19
CA ARG A 55 3.12 13.44 20.15
C ARG A 55 1.68 13.94 20.04
N LEU A 56 1.33 14.96 20.84
CA LEU A 56 0.02 15.59 20.79
C LEU A 56 -0.23 16.32 19.47
N ALA A 57 0.77 17.05 18.96
CA ALA A 57 0.68 17.72 17.66
C ALA A 57 0.41 16.71 16.54
N LYS A 58 1.13 15.58 16.51
CA LYS A 58 0.86 14.50 15.54
C LYS A 58 -0.53 13.90 15.69
N LEU A 59 -1.00 13.71 16.93
CA LEU A 59 -2.36 13.24 17.18
C LEU A 59 -3.42 14.22 16.65
N LEU A 60 -3.25 15.53 16.91
CA LEU A 60 -4.15 16.57 16.42
C LEU A 60 -4.17 16.65 14.89
N VAL A 61 -3.00 16.54 14.24
CA VAL A 61 -2.91 16.48 12.77
C VAL A 61 -3.69 15.27 12.23
N ARG A 62 -3.56 14.10 12.86
CA ARG A 62 -4.30 12.89 12.45
C ARG A 62 -5.81 13.02 12.66
N LEU A 63 -6.24 13.61 13.78
CA LEU A 63 -7.66 13.90 14.02
C LEU A 63 -8.21 14.88 12.98
N LEU A 64 -7.47 15.93 12.67
CA LEU A 64 -7.85 16.90 11.64
C LEU A 64 -7.92 16.25 10.26
N LEU A 65 -7.02 15.31 9.94
CA LEU A 65 -7.08 14.51 8.72
C LEU A 65 -8.31 13.61 8.67
N CYS A 66 -8.65 12.93 9.77
CA CYS A 66 -9.88 12.13 9.85
C CYS A 66 -11.12 12.99 9.60
N VAL A 67 -11.20 14.16 10.23
CA VAL A 67 -12.31 15.11 10.03
C VAL A 67 -12.34 15.63 8.59
N LEU A 68 -11.18 15.92 7.99
CA LEU A 68 -11.08 16.36 6.60
C LEU A 68 -11.60 15.28 5.63
N ILE A 69 -11.18 14.03 5.82
CA ILE A 69 -11.64 12.89 5.02
C ILE A 69 -13.15 12.70 5.16
N ALA A 70 -13.66 12.72 6.40
CA ALA A 70 -15.09 12.60 6.67
C ALA A 70 -15.88 13.74 6.02
N ARG A 71 -15.38 14.98 6.09
CA ARG A 71 -15.98 16.14 5.43
C ARG A 71 -16.02 15.96 3.92
N ILE A 72 -14.92 15.59 3.30
CA ILE A 72 -14.84 15.37 1.83
C ILE A 72 -15.80 14.26 1.41
N ALA A 73 -15.77 13.12 2.11
CA ALA A 73 -16.69 12.01 1.85
C ALA A 73 -18.15 12.46 2.01
N TYR A 74 -18.47 13.23 3.03
CA TYR A 74 -19.82 13.75 3.22
C TYR A 74 -20.25 14.68 2.09
N THR A 75 -19.46 15.72 1.80
CA THR A 75 -19.85 16.75 0.84
C THR A 75 -19.88 16.25 -0.60
N ALA A 76 -18.91 15.41 -0.98
CA ALA A 76 -18.71 15.01 -2.36
C ALA A 76 -19.33 13.65 -2.69
N TYR A 77 -19.70 12.84 -1.70
CA TYR A 77 -20.35 11.54 -1.93
C TYR A 77 -21.77 11.50 -1.35
N TYR A 78 -21.91 11.60 -0.03
CA TYR A 78 -23.18 11.34 0.64
C TYR A 78 -24.28 12.36 0.31
N ILE A 79 -23.93 13.63 0.10
CA ILE A 79 -24.92 14.64 -0.32
C ILE A 79 -25.51 14.30 -1.69
N HIS A 80 -24.70 13.87 -2.65
CA HIS A 80 -25.19 13.53 -3.99
C HIS A 80 -26.04 12.26 -3.99
N VAL A 81 -25.67 11.24 -3.19
CA VAL A 81 -26.50 10.05 -3.01
C VAL A 81 -27.85 10.42 -2.40
N ARG A 82 -27.88 11.28 -1.37
CA ARG A 82 -29.13 11.76 -0.76
C ARG A 82 -29.98 12.56 -1.74
N HIS A 83 -29.37 13.42 -2.55
CA HIS A 83 -30.08 14.18 -3.57
C HIS A 83 -30.71 13.26 -4.61
N LEU A 84 -29.96 12.27 -5.11
CA LEU A 84 -30.45 11.28 -6.07
C LEU A 84 -31.63 10.48 -5.52
N VAL A 85 -31.53 9.99 -4.27
CA VAL A 85 -32.62 9.29 -3.58
C VAL A 85 -33.87 10.16 -3.48
N ASN A 86 -33.70 11.44 -3.12
CA ASN A 86 -34.83 12.36 -2.99
C ASN A 86 -35.49 12.66 -4.34
N GLN A 87 -34.72 12.73 -5.43
CA GLN A 87 -35.31 12.92 -6.77
C GLN A 87 -36.02 11.66 -7.25
N LEU A 88 -35.45 10.46 -7.06
CA LEU A 88 -36.10 9.20 -7.41
C LEU A 88 -37.39 8.96 -6.63
N LYS A 89 -37.48 9.44 -5.38
CA LYS A 89 -38.73 9.41 -4.59
C LYS A 89 -39.81 10.34 -5.15
N ARG A 90 -39.41 11.45 -5.79
CA ARG A 90 -40.33 12.47 -6.31
C ARG A 90 -40.81 12.19 -7.74
N LEU A 91 -40.04 11.44 -8.52
CA LEU A 91 -40.42 11.05 -9.89
C LEU A 91 -40.99 9.61 -9.88
N PRO A 92 -42.33 9.45 -9.89
CA PRO A 92 -42.92 8.13 -10.06
C PRO A 92 -42.56 7.56 -11.44
N LEU A 93 -42.36 6.24 -11.50
CA LEU A 93 -42.11 5.55 -12.77
C LEU A 93 -43.27 5.84 -13.73
N HIS A 94 -42.94 6.32 -14.93
CA HIS A 94 -43.95 6.63 -15.93
C HIS A 94 -44.80 5.38 -16.22
N GLY A 95 -46.12 5.54 -16.38
CA GLY A 95 -47.07 4.44 -16.59
C GLY A 95 -46.86 3.62 -17.88
N HIS A 96 -45.85 3.93 -18.69
CA HIS A 96 -45.44 3.17 -19.87
C HIS A 96 -44.03 2.58 -19.73
N ALA A 97 -43.37 2.72 -18.58
CA ALA A 97 -42.06 2.15 -18.34
C ALA A 97 -42.19 0.67 -17.92
N LEU A 98 -41.46 -0.21 -18.61
CA LEU A 98 -41.31 -1.63 -18.23
C LEU A 98 -40.49 -1.83 -16.94
N ALA A 99 -39.92 -0.76 -16.39
CA ALA A 99 -39.19 -0.80 -15.13
C ALA A 99 -40.19 -0.83 -13.97
N VAL A 100 -39.99 -1.74 -13.00
CA VAL A 100 -40.87 -1.92 -11.83
C VAL A 100 -40.27 -1.29 -10.57
N ARG A 101 -38.94 -1.13 -10.51
CA ARG A 101 -38.22 -0.66 -9.33
C ARG A 101 -36.93 0.06 -9.71
N TYR A 102 -36.60 1.11 -8.98
CA TYR A 102 -35.27 1.70 -9.00
C TYR A 102 -34.36 1.01 -7.98
N GLU A 103 -33.18 0.59 -8.42
CA GLU A 103 -32.12 0.08 -7.56
C GLU A 103 -30.93 1.04 -7.60
N ILE A 104 -30.52 1.55 -6.45
CA ILE A 104 -29.37 2.44 -6.33
C ILE A 104 -28.23 1.63 -5.71
N VAL A 105 -27.22 1.34 -6.53
CA VAL A 105 -26.00 0.67 -6.07
C VAL A 105 -25.02 1.73 -5.56
N VAL A 106 -24.83 1.77 -4.25
CA VAL A 106 -23.94 2.72 -3.55
C VAL A 106 -22.58 2.03 -3.36
N GLY A 107 -21.55 2.55 -4.01
CA GLY A 107 -20.16 2.09 -3.83
C GLY A 107 -19.43 2.73 -2.63
N GLU A 108 -18.20 2.31 -2.40
CA GLU A 108 -17.33 2.91 -1.38
C GLU A 108 -16.84 4.32 -1.81
N PRO A 109 -16.84 5.33 -0.92
CA PRO A 109 -16.40 6.68 -1.25
C PRO A 109 -14.87 6.82 -1.39
N THR A 110 -14.13 5.75 -1.11
CA THR A 110 -12.66 5.74 -1.00
C THR A 110 -11.97 6.29 -2.25
N CYS A 111 -12.44 5.95 -3.46
CA CYS A 111 -11.88 6.47 -4.72
C CYS A 111 -11.99 8.00 -4.86
N LEU A 112 -13.02 8.61 -4.26
CA LEU A 112 -13.24 10.05 -4.30
C LEU A 112 -12.33 10.79 -3.32
N VAL A 113 -12.06 10.19 -2.15
CA VAL A 113 -11.08 10.73 -1.20
C VAL A 113 -9.67 10.65 -1.79
N LEU A 114 -9.36 9.53 -2.45
CA LEU A 114 -8.07 9.26 -3.09
C LEU A 114 -7.72 10.21 -4.24
N SER A 115 -8.71 10.85 -4.87
CA SER A 115 -8.47 11.81 -5.96
C SER A 115 -8.13 13.21 -5.46
N HIS A 116 -8.29 13.51 -4.16
CA HIS A 116 -8.06 14.83 -3.62
C HIS A 116 -6.56 15.08 -3.33
N PRO A 117 -5.86 15.95 -4.07
CA PRO A 117 -4.40 16.07 -4.01
C PRO A 117 -3.88 16.49 -2.63
N ILE A 118 -4.62 17.36 -1.93
CA ILE A 118 -4.24 17.84 -0.59
C ILE A 118 -4.24 16.70 0.44
N VAL A 119 -5.22 15.79 0.36
CA VAL A 119 -5.33 14.67 1.31
C VAL A 119 -4.13 13.73 1.13
N CYS A 120 -3.82 13.38 -0.12
CA CYS A 120 -2.69 12.53 -0.44
C CYS A 120 -1.37 13.16 0.03
N TRP A 121 -1.16 14.46 -0.19
CA TRP A 121 0.04 15.18 0.26
C TRP A 121 0.20 15.18 1.78
N LEU A 122 -0.88 15.41 2.53
CA LEU A 122 -0.81 15.39 3.99
C LEU A 122 -0.48 14.01 4.54
N PHE A 123 -0.95 12.92 3.90
CA PHE A 123 -0.58 11.55 4.29
C PHE A 123 0.90 11.26 4.02
N VAL A 124 1.45 11.72 2.90
CA VAL A 124 2.88 11.59 2.61
C VAL A 124 3.71 12.34 3.66
N LEU A 125 3.26 13.51 4.08
CA LEU A 125 3.90 14.26 5.16
C LEU A 125 3.81 13.54 6.51
N ASP A 126 2.67 12.93 6.86
CA ASP A 126 2.54 12.11 8.10
C ASP A 126 3.53 10.94 8.11
N ILE A 127 3.75 10.30 6.95
CA ILE A 127 4.73 9.22 6.79
C ILE A 127 6.15 9.76 6.97
N ALA A 128 6.49 10.88 6.33
CA ALA A 128 7.81 11.51 6.45
C ALA A 128 8.13 11.91 7.91
N MET A 129 7.15 12.47 8.63
CA MET A 129 7.27 12.81 10.06
C MET A 129 7.30 11.60 11.00
N SER A 130 7.14 10.39 10.47
CA SER A 130 7.14 9.12 11.20
C SER A 130 8.22 8.16 10.67
N ALA A 131 9.34 8.70 10.16
CA ALA A 131 10.46 7.93 9.61
C ALA A 131 11.02 6.85 10.56
N GLU A 132 11.13 7.15 11.86
CA GLU A 132 11.54 6.21 12.93
C GLU A 132 10.76 4.90 12.91
N TYR A 133 9.44 5.03 12.76
CA TYR A 133 8.56 3.89 12.74
C TYR A 133 8.59 3.15 11.40
N VAL A 134 8.97 3.82 10.30
CA VAL A 134 9.24 3.15 9.02
C VAL A 134 10.50 2.29 9.14
N GLY A 135 11.56 2.80 9.77
CA GLY A 135 12.76 2.03 10.09
C GLY A 135 12.46 0.78 10.93
N LEU A 136 11.67 0.94 12.00
CA LEU A 136 11.17 -0.19 12.80
C LEU A 136 10.45 -1.25 11.97
N ALA A 137 9.57 -0.80 11.08
CA ALA A 137 8.78 -1.71 10.27
C ALA A 137 9.63 -2.42 9.21
N CYS A 138 10.64 -1.75 8.65
CA CYS A 138 11.64 -2.41 7.79
C CYS A 138 12.38 -3.51 8.54
N LEU A 139 12.81 -3.25 9.79
CA LEU A 139 13.45 -4.28 10.63
C LEU A 139 12.53 -5.46 10.94
N ARG A 140 11.23 -5.22 11.14
CA ARG A 140 10.24 -6.28 11.36
C ARG A 140 10.04 -7.15 10.12
N VAL A 141 10.08 -6.56 8.91
CA VAL A 141 10.02 -7.30 7.65
C VAL A 141 11.26 -8.18 7.44
N SER A 142 12.41 -7.81 7.99
CA SER A 142 13.61 -8.66 7.95
C SER A 142 13.51 -9.92 8.83
N GLN A 143 12.59 -9.96 9.80
CA GLN A 143 12.37 -11.13 10.66
C GLN A 143 11.44 -12.14 9.99
N THR A 144 11.96 -12.96 9.08
CA THR A 144 11.16 -13.97 8.38
C THR A 144 10.79 -15.19 9.22
N SER A 145 11.45 -15.39 10.36
CA SER A 145 11.12 -16.47 11.30
C SER A 145 9.77 -16.28 11.99
N ASP A 146 9.35 -15.03 12.23
CA ASP A 146 8.11 -14.69 12.90
C ASP A 146 7.10 -14.08 11.92
N VAL A 147 6.19 -14.92 11.40
CA VAL A 147 5.19 -14.53 10.39
C VAL A 147 4.33 -13.34 10.85
N LEU A 148 4.03 -13.23 12.14
CA LEU A 148 3.23 -12.13 12.69
C LEU A 148 3.99 -10.79 12.65
N HIS A 149 5.27 -10.78 13.05
CA HIS A 149 6.11 -9.58 12.98
C HIS A 149 6.32 -9.14 11.53
N PHE A 150 6.57 -10.11 10.64
CA PHE A 150 6.65 -9.89 9.21
C PHE A 150 5.37 -9.26 8.66
N ALA A 151 4.20 -9.85 8.93
CA ALA A 151 2.91 -9.36 8.43
C ALA A 151 2.58 -7.95 8.96
N LEU A 152 2.86 -7.67 10.24
CA LEU A 152 2.69 -6.33 10.80
C LEU A 152 3.64 -5.30 10.15
N GLY A 153 4.87 -5.71 9.83
CA GLY A 153 5.81 -4.89 9.08
C GLY A 153 5.29 -4.56 7.68
N MET A 154 4.84 -5.58 6.93
CA MET A 154 4.24 -5.43 5.61
C MET A 154 3.01 -4.51 5.63
N LEU A 155 2.11 -4.70 6.60
CA LEU A 155 0.92 -3.86 6.80
C LEU A 155 1.29 -2.40 7.11
N TYR A 156 2.33 -2.18 7.92
CA TYR A 156 2.76 -0.83 8.24
C TYR A 156 3.37 -0.12 7.01
N LEU A 157 4.15 -0.86 6.20
CA LEU A 157 4.76 -0.37 4.97
C LEU A 157 3.74 -0.15 3.85
N SER A 158 2.56 -0.78 3.89
CA SER A 158 1.50 -0.54 2.90
C SER A 158 1.03 0.93 2.86
N ARG A 159 1.28 1.70 3.92
CA ARG A 159 0.98 3.15 3.94
C ARG A 159 1.80 3.94 2.90
N THR A 160 2.90 3.38 2.38
CA THR A 160 3.63 3.95 1.24
C THR A 160 2.79 4.06 -0.04
N VAL A 161 1.60 3.43 -0.09
CA VAL A 161 0.61 3.62 -1.16
C VAL A 161 0.27 5.09 -1.39
N TRP A 162 0.28 5.91 -0.33
CA TRP A 162 -0.03 7.33 -0.43
C TRP A 162 0.97 8.06 -1.32
N CYS A 163 2.22 7.61 -1.38
CA CYS A 163 3.24 8.14 -2.31
C CYS A 163 2.86 7.89 -3.78
N ALA A 164 2.34 6.70 -4.08
CA ALA A 164 1.84 6.36 -5.41
C ALA A 164 0.59 7.19 -5.76
N TYR A 165 -0.33 7.37 -4.82
CA TYR A 165 -1.52 8.20 -5.04
C TYR A 165 -1.19 9.70 -5.20
N THR A 166 -0.22 10.23 -4.43
CA THR A 166 0.29 11.60 -4.67
C THR A 166 0.93 11.73 -6.04
N ALA A 167 1.69 10.73 -6.48
CA ALA A 167 2.32 10.76 -7.80
C ALA A 167 1.26 10.80 -8.91
N LEU A 168 0.19 10.02 -8.80
CA LEU A 168 -0.91 10.02 -9.76
C LEU A 168 -1.73 11.31 -9.75
N THR A 169 -2.04 11.86 -8.58
CA THR A 169 -2.79 13.13 -8.48
C THR A 169 -1.96 14.32 -8.97
N ALA A 170 -0.65 14.31 -8.70
CA ALA A 170 0.30 15.27 -9.27
C ALA A 170 0.39 15.12 -10.78
N LEU A 171 0.50 13.88 -11.29
CA LEU A 171 0.51 13.59 -12.73
C LEU A 171 -0.77 14.09 -13.41
N ASN A 172 -1.94 13.84 -12.81
CA ASN A 172 -3.22 14.32 -13.32
C ASN A 172 -3.27 15.85 -13.40
N SER A 173 -2.74 16.51 -12.37
CA SER A 173 -2.63 17.98 -12.33
C SER A 173 -1.67 18.50 -13.42
N ILE A 174 -0.53 17.84 -13.63
CA ILE A 174 0.43 18.20 -14.67
C ILE A 174 -0.17 17.96 -16.08
N MET A 175 -0.89 16.86 -16.26
CA MET A 175 -1.54 16.51 -17.53
C MET A 175 -2.58 17.55 -17.94
N SER A 176 -3.36 18.07 -17.00
CA SER A 176 -4.29 19.18 -17.27
C SER A 176 -3.58 20.48 -17.69
N ARG A 177 -2.33 20.68 -17.28
CA ARG A 177 -1.54 21.89 -17.61
C ARG A 177 -0.74 21.74 -18.91
N PHE A 178 -0.29 20.52 -19.24
CA PHE A 178 0.60 20.25 -20.37
C PHE A 178 0.13 19.05 -21.23
N PRO A 179 -1.01 19.15 -21.91
CA PRO A 179 -1.59 18.05 -22.68
C PRO A 179 -0.72 17.61 -23.88
N ARG A 180 0.20 18.46 -24.34
CA ARG A 180 1.01 18.22 -25.54
C ARG A 180 2.16 17.22 -25.32
N TYR A 181 2.73 17.19 -24.12
CA TYR A 181 3.91 16.36 -23.80
C TYR A 181 3.53 14.98 -23.22
N MET A 182 2.28 14.81 -22.80
CA MET A 182 1.85 13.68 -21.96
C MET A 182 1.06 12.59 -22.68
N GLN A 183 0.91 12.71 -24.00
CA GLN A 183 0.17 11.78 -24.86
C GLN A 183 0.76 10.36 -24.87
N TRP A 184 2.04 10.24 -24.52
CA TRP A 184 2.80 8.99 -24.53
C TRP A 184 2.69 8.21 -23.22
N LEU A 185 2.09 8.79 -22.17
CA LEU A 185 1.97 8.13 -20.88
C LEU A 185 0.84 7.08 -20.90
N PRO A 186 1.12 5.84 -20.49
CA PRO A 186 0.11 4.79 -20.39
C PRO A 186 -1.04 5.19 -19.45
N ALA A 187 -2.23 4.62 -19.72
CA ALA A 187 -3.39 4.81 -18.86
C ALA A 187 -3.04 4.50 -17.39
N PRO A 188 -3.44 5.37 -16.43
CA PRO A 188 -3.09 5.21 -15.04
C PRO A 188 -3.67 3.90 -14.46
N ALA A 189 -2.90 3.28 -13.56
CA ALA A 189 -3.30 2.04 -12.91
C ALA A 189 -4.51 2.23 -11.97
N ASN A 190 -5.37 1.22 -11.89
CA ASN A 190 -6.51 1.20 -10.97
C ASN A 190 -6.05 1.38 -9.51
N THR A 191 -6.84 2.10 -8.71
CA THR A 191 -6.54 2.40 -7.29
C THR A 191 -6.36 1.14 -6.45
N THR A 192 -7.15 0.09 -6.71
CA THR A 192 -7.07 -1.21 -6.03
C THR A 192 -5.80 -1.98 -6.36
N LEU A 193 -5.38 -1.94 -7.62
CA LEU A 193 -4.13 -2.56 -8.07
C LEU A 193 -2.94 -1.86 -7.41
N LEU A 194 -2.97 -0.54 -7.27
CA LEU A 194 -1.93 0.22 -6.58
C LEU A 194 -1.85 -0.08 -5.10
N ALA A 195 -2.99 -0.24 -4.43
CA ALA A 195 -3.01 -0.69 -3.04
C ALA A 195 -2.33 -2.06 -2.89
N LEU A 196 -2.68 -3.02 -3.75
CA LEU A 196 -2.06 -4.34 -3.73
C LEU A 196 -0.56 -4.28 -4.02
N LEU A 197 -0.15 -3.50 -5.03
CA LEU A 197 1.24 -3.31 -5.40
C LEU A 197 2.06 -2.62 -4.32
N SER A 198 1.48 -1.68 -3.58
CA SER A 198 2.17 -1.03 -2.46
C SER A 198 2.32 -1.96 -1.25
N LEU A 199 1.36 -2.85 -1.02
CA LEU A 199 1.46 -3.84 0.05
C LEU A 199 2.55 -4.87 -0.28
N VAL A 200 2.53 -5.42 -1.49
CA VAL A 200 3.51 -6.42 -1.94
C VAL A 200 4.87 -5.77 -2.20
N GLY A 201 4.90 -4.63 -2.87
CA GLY A 201 6.12 -3.92 -3.24
C GLY A 201 6.76 -3.20 -2.06
N GLY A 202 5.97 -2.53 -1.22
CA GLY A 202 6.48 -1.76 -0.09
C GLY A 202 7.32 -2.62 0.85
N GLY A 203 6.76 -3.72 1.35
CA GLY A 203 7.50 -4.63 2.23
C GLY A 203 8.26 -5.73 1.49
N GLY A 204 7.78 -6.21 0.34
CA GLY A 204 8.50 -7.24 -0.43
C GLY A 204 9.85 -6.75 -0.97
N VAL A 205 9.95 -5.48 -1.39
CA VAL A 205 11.25 -4.88 -1.75
C VAL A 205 12.19 -4.88 -0.56
N VAL A 206 11.70 -4.52 0.64
CA VAL A 206 12.51 -4.54 1.86
C VAL A 206 12.93 -5.95 2.25
N ALA A 207 12.07 -6.95 2.10
CA ALA A 207 12.41 -8.34 2.34
C ALA A 207 13.48 -8.85 1.35
N VAL A 208 13.36 -8.48 0.06
CA VAL A 208 14.37 -8.81 -0.95
C VAL A 208 15.70 -8.12 -0.64
N LEU A 209 15.68 -6.85 -0.21
CA LEU A 209 16.89 -6.18 0.26
C LEU A 209 17.48 -6.94 1.46
N ALA A 210 16.67 -7.26 2.47
CA ALA A 210 17.09 -7.95 3.69
C ALA A 210 17.80 -9.29 3.44
N HIS A 211 17.39 -10.03 2.41
CA HIS A 211 17.99 -11.32 2.06
C HIS A 211 19.24 -11.21 1.17
N ASN A 212 19.46 -10.09 0.49
CA ASN A 212 20.56 -9.91 -0.44
C ASN A 212 21.62 -8.97 0.13
N ALA A 213 22.68 -9.55 0.68
CA ALA A 213 23.84 -8.82 1.21
C ALA A 213 24.39 -7.69 0.30
N PRO A 214 24.58 -7.88 -1.03
CA PRO A 214 25.12 -6.80 -1.87
C PRO A 214 24.12 -5.65 -2.08
N LEU A 215 22.81 -5.91 -1.99
CA LEU A 215 21.79 -4.86 -2.09
C LEU A 215 21.72 -4.04 -0.80
N ILE A 216 21.86 -4.68 0.35
CA ILE A 216 22.00 -3.97 1.63
C ILE A 216 23.23 -3.09 1.59
N ASP A 217 24.37 -3.58 1.12
CA ASP A 217 25.62 -2.81 1.09
C ASP A 217 25.47 -1.54 0.24
N SER A 218 24.87 -1.70 -0.95
CA SER A 218 24.51 -0.59 -1.85
C SER A 218 23.49 0.37 -1.26
N PHE A 219 22.54 -0.12 -0.45
CA PHE A 219 21.58 0.73 0.24
C PHE A 219 22.21 1.41 1.45
N THR A 220 23.14 0.76 2.16
CA THR A 220 23.87 1.36 3.28
C THR A 220 24.83 2.44 2.84
N SER A 221 25.38 2.37 1.61
CA SER A 221 26.20 3.45 1.05
C SER A 221 25.42 4.75 0.78
N ILE A 222 24.09 4.66 0.70
CA ILE A 222 23.21 5.82 0.52
C ILE A 222 23.07 6.60 1.83
N PHE A 223 23.32 5.99 2.99
CA PHE A 223 23.32 6.70 4.27
C PHE A 223 24.59 7.54 4.38
N SER A 224 24.43 8.83 4.65
CA SER A 224 25.56 9.67 5.04
C SER A 224 25.97 9.32 6.46
N VAL A 225 27.17 8.74 6.61
CA VAL A 225 27.77 8.47 7.91
C VAL A 225 28.38 9.78 8.43
N VAL A 226 27.74 10.37 9.43
CA VAL A 226 28.28 11.51 10.18
C VAL A 226 28.88 10.95 11.47
N ARG A 227 30.11 11.28 11.81
CA ARG A 227 30.67 10.88 13.12
C ARG A 227 30.27 11.94 14.14
N ALA A 228 29.31 11.62 15.00
CA ALA A 228 29.05 12.40 16.20
C ALA A 228 30.11 11.99 17.24
N CYS A 229 31.06 12.87 17.51
CA CYS A 229 32.00 12.67 18.60
C CYS A 229 31.50 13.44 19.82
N ASP A 230 31.25 12.72 20.90
CA ASP A 230 30.84 13.31 22.17
C ASP A 230 32.07 13.90 22.90
N ALA A 231 31.84 14.86 23.81
CA ALA A 231 32.91 15.58 24.53
C ALA A 231 33.85 14.67 25.36
N THR A 232 33.45 13.40 25.57
CA THR A 232 34.14 12.35 26.32
C THR A 232 34.91 11.34 25.46
N SER A 233 35.24 11.68 24.21
CA SER A 233 36.12 10.88 23.31
C SER A 233 35.60 9.50 22.88
N GLN A 234 34.31 9.19 23.10
CA GLN A 234 33.62 8.09 22.43
C GLN A 234 32.95 8.64 21.17
N CYS A 235 33.45 8.26 19.99
CA CYS A 235 32.80 8.57 18.72
C CYS A 235 31.87 7.41 18.34
N THR A 236 30.57 7.59 18.50
CA THR A 236 29.57 6.68 17.94
C THR A 236 29.30 7.05 16.49
N PRO A 237 29.32 6.09 15.56
CA PRO A 237 28.95 6.40 14.19
C PRO A 237 27.46 6.75 14.14
N SER A 238 27.15 7.96 13.71
CA SER A 238 25.78 8.39 13.44
C SER A 238 25.46 8.28 11.95
N MET A 239 24.25 7.84 11.61
CA MET A 239 23.80 7.67 10.24
C MET A 239 22.59 8.55 10.00
N ASP A 240 22.66 9.47 9.03
CA ASP A 240 21.47 10.21 8.62
C ASP A 240 20.62 9.35 7.68
N SER A 241 19.38 9.14 8.08
CA SER A 241 18.40 8.31 7.39
C SER A 241 17.48 9.11 6.46
N SER A 242 17.60 10.43 6.45
CA SER A 242 16.74 11.33 5.66
C SER A 242 16.76 11.04 4.16
N LEU A 243 17.95 10.80 3.61
CA LEU A 243 18.16 10.53 2.19
C LEU A 243 17.72 9.10 1.81
N ALA A 244 17.98 8.11 2.67
CA ALA A 244 17.46 6.75 2.46
C ALA A 244 15.93 6.71 2.46
N MET A 245 15.30 7.48 3.35
CA MET A 245 13.84 7.63 3.41
C MET A 245 13.28 8.33 2.18
N SER A 246 13.92 9.39 1.68
CA SER A 246 13.46 10.08 0.47
C SER A 246 13.58 9.17 -0.76
N VAL A 247 14.68 8.42 -0.90
CA VAL A 247 14.84 7.41 -1.96
C VAL A 247 13.75 6.36 -1.88
N TYR A 248 13.48 5.80 -0.69
CA TYR A 248 12.41 4.80 -0.51
C TYR A 248 11.02 5.35 -0.88
N MET A 249 10.70 6.58 -0.47
CA MET A 249 9.43 7.23 -0.79
C MET A 249 9.29 7.52 -2.29
N VAL A 250 10.38 7.93 -2.95
CA VAL A 250 10.42 8.14 -4.41
C VAL A 250 10.27 6.80 -5.14
N SER A 251 10.95 5.74 -4.71
CA SER A 251 10.78 4.40 -5.27
C SER A 251 9.31 3.93 -5.19
N CYS A 252 8.66 4.17 -4.04
CA CYS A 252 7.24 3.87 -3.88
C CYS A 252 6.33 4.75 -4.77
N ALA A 253 6.68 6.02 -4.95
CA ALA A 253 5.98 6.94 -5.85
C ALA A 253 6.13 6.57 -7.34
N LEU A 254 7.19 5.85 -7.71
CA LEU A 254 7.44 5.39 -9.07
C LEU A 254 6.71 4.09 -9.44
N LEU A 255 6.25 3.31 -8.46
CA LEU A 255 5.44 2.08 -8.65
C LEU A 255 4.31 2.22 -9.69
N PRO A 256 3.45 3.26 -9.68
CA PRO A 256 2.37 3.42 -10.66
C PRO A 256 2.86 3.52 -12.12
N PHE A 257 4.11 3.93 -12.35
CA PHE A 257 4.69 4.05 -13.68
C PHE A 257 5.42 2.78 -14.12
N ILE A 258 6.07 2.10 -13.16
CA ILE A 258 6.78 0.85 -13.41
C ILE A 258 5.79 -0.21 -13.89
N VAL A 259 4.58 -0.28 -13.35
CA VAL A 259 3.63 -1.37 -13.67
C VAL A 259 3.12 -1.33 -15.12
N PRO A 260 2.65 -0.21 -15.69
CA PRO A 260 2.31 -0.14 -17.10
C PRO A 260 3.49 -0.42 -18.02
N VAL A 261 4.69 0.07 -17.68
CA VAL A 261 5.91 -0.19 -18.44
C VAL A 261 6.27 -1.68 -18.40
N LEU A 262 6.22 -2.29 -17.21
CA LEU A 262 6.49 -3.70 -16.99
C LEU A 262 5.44 -4.57 -17.69
N ARG A 263 4.16 -4.20 -17.67
CA ARG A 263 3.11 -4.88 -18.45
C ARG A 263 3.31 -4.74 -19.95
N LYS A 264 3.80 -3.60 -20.43
CA LYS A 264 4.14 -3.42 -21.85
C LYS A 264 5.36 -4.27 -22.23
N MET A 265 6.40 -4.31 -21.39
CA MET A 265 7.59 -5.14 -21.57
C MET A 265 7.26 -6.63 -21.49
N LEU A 266 6.51 -7.07 -20.46
CA LEU A 266 6.03 -8.45 -20.38
C LEU A 266 5.03 -8.77 -21.49
N GLY A 267 4.19 -7.84 -21.93
CA GLY A 267 3.28 -8.04 -23.07
C GLY A 267 4.04 -8.19 -24.39
N VAL A 268 5.18 -7.52 -24.54
CA VAL A 268 6.12 -7.73 -25.65
C VAL A 268 6.83 -9.08 -25.52
N VAL A 269 7.21 -9.50 -24.31
CA VAL A 269 7.83 -10.81 -24.04
C VAL A 269 6.81 -11.97 -24.19
N THR A 270 5.56 -11.76 -23.79
CA THR A 270 4.45 -12.74 -23.89
C THR A 270 3.80 -12.70 -25.27
N GLY A 271 4.05 -11.66 -26.06
CA GLY A 271 3.60 -11.51 -27.45
C GLY A 271 4.19 -12.55 -28.41
N ASN A 272 5.10 -13.40 -27.94
CA ASN A 272 5.60 -14.57 -28.67
C ASN A 272 5.00 -15.90 -28.21
N THR A 273 3.99 -15.91 -27.34
CA THR A 273 3.26 -17.16 -27.00
C THR A 273 1.75 -16.95 -27.08
N ASN A 274 1.12 -17.88 -27.79
CA ASN A 274 -0.29 -17.91 -28.23
C ASN A 274 -1.35 -17.96 -27.10
N LEU A 275 -1.18 -17.23 -25.99
CA LEU A 275 -2.09 -17.27 -24.84
C LEU A 275 -3.38 -16.44 -25.08
N PHE A 276 -3.33 -15.43 -25.95
CA PHE A 276 -4.52 -14.65 -26.33
C PHE A 276 -5.47 -15.40 -27.28
N ALA A 277 -4.96 -16.32 -28.10
CA ALA A 277 -5.78 -17.14 -28.99
C ALA A 277 -6.64 -18.16 -28.21
N VAL A 278 -6.12 -18.69 -27.10
CA VAL A 278 -6.85 -19.64 -26.25
C VAL A 278 -7.98 -18.95 -25.48
N ARG A 279 -7.75 -17.74 -24.94
CA ARG A 279 -8.79 -17.00 -24.20
C ARG A 279 -9.95 -16.55 -25.09
N ALA A 280 -9.68 -16.20 -26.35
CA ALA A 280 -10.72 -15.90 -27.33
C ALA A 280 -11.56 -17.15 -27.69
N ARG A 281 -10.93 -18.32 -27.90
CA ARG A 281 -11.65 -19.58 -28.19
C ARG A 281 -12.47 -20.09 -27.01
N VAL A 282 -12.00 -19.94 -25.77
CA VAL A 282 -12.77 -20.35 -24.58
C VAL A 282 -13.99 -19.45 -24.38
N SER A 283 -13.88 -18.14 -24.66
CA SER A 283 -15.02 -17.22 -24.54
C SER A 283 -16.12 -17.47 -25.59
N SER A 284 -15.76 -17.91 -26.80
CA SER A 284 -16.74 -18.21 -27.86
C SER A 284 -17.44 -19.56 -27.66
N VAL A 285 -16.78 -20.53 -27.02
CA VAL A 285 -17.38 -21.81 -26.64
C VAL A 285 -18.29 -21.63 -25.42
N ALA A 286 -17.88 -20.82 -24.43
CA ALA A 286 -18.70 -20.51 -23.26
C ALA A 286 -19.98 -19.75 -23.64
N SER A 287 -19.91 -18.77 -24.55
CA SER A 287 -21.08 -18.03 -25.02
C SER A 287 -22.05 -18.89 -25.84
N LYS A 288 -21.54 -19.84 -26.65
CA LYS A 288 -22.36 -20.82 -27.38
C LYS A 288 -23.00 -21.86 -26.46
N MET A 289 -22.35 -22.27 -25.37
CA MET A 289 -22.98 -23.15 -24.37
C MET A 289 -24.01 -22.42 -23.51
N LEU A 290 -23.79 -21.15 -23.17
CA LEU A 290 -24.75 -20.34 -22.41
C LEU A 290 -26.00 -19.97 -23.23
N SER A 291 -25.87 -19.75 -24.55
CA SER A 291 -27.03 -19.51 -25.42
C SER A 291 -27.85 -20.79 -25.66
N SER A 292 -27.18 -21.94 -25.78
CA SER A 292 -27.83 -23.25 -25.92
C SER A 292 -28.60 -23.66 -24.65
N ARG A 293 -28.05 -23.39 -23.45
CA ARG A 293 -28.76 -23.61 -22.16
C ARG A 293 -29.94 -22.65 -21.93
N ARG A 294 -29.90 -21.42 -22.45
CA ARG A 294 -31.03 -20.48 -22.33
C ARG A 294 -32.23 -20.92 -23.18
N MET A 295 -31.99 -21.50 -24.35
CA MET A 295 -33.04 -22.05 -25.22
C MET A 295 -33.68 -23.33 -24.66
N SER A 296 -32.91 -24.18 -23.96
CA SER A 296 -33.47 -25.39 -23.32
C SER A 296 -34.22 -25.09 -22.02
N SER A 297 -33.81 -24.07 -21.26
CA SER A 297 -34.48 -23.68 -20.01
C SER A 297 -35.76 -22.86 -20.21
N GLN A 298 -35.99 -22.26 -21.38
CA GLN A 298 -37.26 -21.58 -21.69
C GLN A 298 -38.39 -22.54 -22.08
N ARG A 299 -38.10 -23.82 -22.35
CA ARG A 299 -39.11 -24.85 -22.64
C ARG A 299 -39.55 -25.68 -21.44
N LEU A 300 -38.82 -25.63 -20.33
CA LEU A 300 -39.16 -26.34 -19.08
C LEU A 300 -39.21 -25.33 -17.93
N GLY A 301 -40.39 -24.84 -17.58
CA GLY A 301 -40.56 -24.02 -16.37
C GLY A 301 -41.53 -22.87 -16.54
N SER A 302 -42.76 -23.18 -16.94
CA SER A 302 -43.91 -22.39 -16.48
C SER A 302 -43.94 -22.44 -14.96
N GLY A 303 -43.98 -21.28 -14.31
CA GLY A 303 -44.26 -21.16 -12.88
C GLY A 303 -43.06 -20.77 -12.01
N GLN A 304 -43.26 -19.67 -11.30
CA GLN A 304 -42.59 -19.24 -10.07
C GLN A 304 -41.24 -18.51 -10.20
N ALA A 305 -41.36 -17.19 -10.08
CA ALA A 305 -40.29 -16.25 -9.79
C ALA A 305 -39.62 -16.57 -8.45
N LEU A 306 -38.32 -16.86 -8.48
CA LEU A 306 -37.49 -17.10 -7.31
C LEU A 306 -36.90 -15.79 -6.78
N LYS A 307 -37.40 -15.43 -5.58
CA LYS A 307 -36.87 -14.57 -4.52
C LYS A 307 -35.35 -14.57 -4.36
N SER A 308 -34.79 -13.40 -4.05
CA SER A 308 -33.59 -13.21 -3.20
C SER A 308 -33.64 -11.77 -2.62
N ILE A 309 -34.38 -11.55 -1.53
CA ILE A 309 -33.91 -11.35 -0.13
C ILE A 309 -33.12 -10.04 0.09
N GLU A 310 -33.70 -9.24 1.00
CA GLU A 310 -33.43 -7.85 1.38
C GLU A 310 -32.24 -7.68 2.33
N VAL A 311 -31.73 -6.44 2.44
CA VAL A 311 -31.19 -5.93 3.70
C VAL A 311 -31.83 -4.57 4.00
N PHE A 312 -32.56 -4.52 5.12
CA PHE A 312 -33.16 -3.34 5.73
C PHE A 312 -32.09 -2.48 6.41
N LEU A 313 -32.22 -1.16 6.30
CA LEU A 313 -31.65 -0.22 7.28
C LEU A 313 -32.79 0.54 7.94
N THR A 314 -33.25 0.01 9.06
CA THR A 314 -34.07 0.71 10.07
C THR A 314 -33.16 1.44 11.04
N HIS A 315 -33.20 2.78 11.00
CA HIS A 315 -33.32 3.77 12.11
C HIS A 315 -32.36 3.71 13.34
N PRO A 316 -32.20 4.81 14.13
CA PRO A 316 -33.06 5.99 14.35
C PRO A 316 -32.80 7.18 13.41
#